data_AF-A0A2E6XMQ6-F1
#
_entry.id   AF-A0A2E6XMQ6-F1
#
_cell.length_a   1.000
_cell.length_b   1.000
_cell.length_c   1.000
_cell.angle_alpha   90.00
_cell.angle_beta   90.00
_cell.angle_gamma   90.00
#
_symmetry.space_group_name_H-M   'P 1'
#
loop_
_entity.id
_entity.type
_entity.pdbx_description
1 polymer ?
#
loop_
_entity_poly.entity_id
_entity_poly.type
_entity_poly.pdbx_seq_one_letter_code
_entity_poly.pdbx_strand_id
1 'polypeptide(L)' 'MGNILYFLGRTLQLIGLATISLVVFMFFTQMSMEPLLVWTILGATEFYVGTWLLGKEGQT' A
#
# COMPACT_ATOMS: atom_id res chain seq x y z
N MET A 1 20.84 -5.40 -10.85
CA MET A 1 19.61 -6.03 -10.31
C MET A 1 18.84 -5.13 -9.33
N GLY A 2 19.43 -4.07 -8.73
CA GLY A 2 18.74 -3.16 -7.80
C GLY A 2 17.90 -2.04 -8.41
N ASN A 3 17.44 -2.18 -9.65
CA ASN A 3 16.53 -1.20 -10.27
C ASN A 3 15.09 -1.73 -10.32
N ILE A 4 14.93 -3.04 -10.53
CA ILE A 4 13.62 -3.69 -10.64
C ILE A 4 12.95 -3.73 -9.26
N LEU A 5 13.69 -4.11 -8.21
CA LEU A 5 13.18 -4.14 -6.84
C LEU A 5 12.80 -2.73 -6.36
N TYR A 6 13.54 -1.70 -6.78
CA TYR A 6 13.22 -0.29 -6.51
C TYR A 6 11.89 0.13 -7.11
N PHE A 7 11.72 -0.09 -8.42
CA PHE A 7 10.46 0.23 -9.09
C PHE A 7 9.31 -0.59 -8.51
N LEU A 8 9.54 -1.86 -8.18
CA LEU A 8 8.52 -2.74 -7.64
C LEU A 8 8.07 -2.30 -6.24
N GLY A 9 9.00 -1.97 -5.33
CA GLY A 9 8.68 -1.44 -4.01
C GLY A 9 8.01 -0.05 -4.07
N ARG A 10 8.44 0.82 -4.98
CA ARG A 10 7.83 2.14 -5.20
C ARG A 10 6.41 2.03 -5.77
N THR A 11 6.20 1.14 -6.72
CA THR A 11 4.86 0.86 -7.26
C THR A 11 3.96 0.28 -6.19
N LEU A 12 4.45 -0.65 -5.35
CA LEU A 12 3.67 -1.22 -4.25
C LEU A 12 3.25 -0.15 -3.21
N GLN A 13 4.14 0.80 -2.89
CA GLN A 13 3.79 1.95 -2.05
C GLN A 13 2.69 2.81 -2.67
N LEU A 14 2.80 3.15 -3.96
CA LEU A 14 1.80 3.95 -4.65
C LEU A 14 0.44 3.25 -4.70
N ILE A 15 0.44 1.93 -4.92
CA ILE A 15 -0.77 1.10 -4.86
C ILE A 15 -1.36 1.14 -3.45
N GLY A 16 -0.57 0.87 -2.40
CA GLY A 16 -1.05 0.91 -1.02
C GLY A 16 -1.63 2.28 -0.63
N LEU A 17 -1.01 3.37 -1.09
CA LEU A 17 -1.50 4.73 -0.87
C LEU A 17 -2.83 4.99 -1.61
N ALA A 18 -2.95 4.50 -2.84
CA ALA A 18 -4.19 4.57 -3.61
C ALA A 18 -5.30 3.74 -2.97
N THR A 19 -5.00 2.53 -2.48
CA THR A 19 -5.93 1.66 -1.76
C THR A 19 -6.44 2.33 -0.49
N ILE A 20 -5.58 2.94 0.33
CA ILE A 20 -5.99 3.67 1.55
C ILE A 20 -6.85 4.88 1.18
N SER A 21 -6.49 5.62 0.12
CA SER A 21 -7.27 6.76 -0.36
C SER A 21 -8.67 6.34 -0.85
N LEU A 22 -8.76 5.20 -1.53
CA LEU A 22 -10.03 4.59 -1.96
C LEU A 22 -10.88 4.16 -0.75
N VAL A 23 -10.28 3.61 0.30
CA VAL A 23 -10.99 3.29 1.54
C VAL A 23 -11.58 4.54 2.18
N VAL A 24 -10.83 5.64 2.23
CA VAL A 24 -11.34 6.91 2.75
C VAL A 24 -12.52 7.40 1.92
N PHE A 25 -12.47 7.25 0.59
CA PHE A 25 -13.62 7.55 -0.26
C PHE A 25 -14.82 6.65 0.05
N MET A 26 -14.61 5.33 0.15
CA MET A 26 -15.67 4.37 0.48
C MET A 26 -16.28 4.61 1.86
N PHE A 27 -15.50 5.11 2.83
CA PHE A 27 -16.00 5.50 4.15
C PHE A 27 -17.11 6.57 4.05
N PHE A 28 -16.99 7.53 3.13
CA PHE A 28 -18.03 8.54 2.90
C PHE A 28 -19.29 7.99 2.20
N THR A 29 -19.23 6.80 1.59
CA THR A 29 -20.36 6.18 0.88
C THR A 29 -21.29 5.36 1.79
N GLN A 30 -21.13 5.43 3.12
CA GLN A 30 -21.91 4.66 4.12
C GLN A 30 -21.78 3.13 3.96
N MET A 31 -20.66 2.66 3.42
CA MET A 31 -20.35 1.23 3.34
C MET A 31 -20.18 0.62 4.75
N SER A 32 -20.53 -0.65 4.90
CA SER A 32 -20.38 -1.38 6.17
C SER A 32 -18.93 -1.38 6.67
N MET A 33 -18.74 -1.45 7.99
CA MET A 33 -17.40 -1.32 8.61
C MET A 33 -16.47 -2.50 8.29
N GLU A 34 -16.98 -3.72 8.14
CA GLU A 34 -16.17 -4.91 7.82
C GLU A 34 -15.35 -4.76 6.53
N PRO A 35 -15.94 -4.45 5.36
CA PRO A 35 -15.16 -4.30 4.13
C PRO A 35 -14.15 -3.16 4.22
N LEU A 36 -14.48 -2.05 4.89
CA LEU A 36 -13.55 -0.95 5.11
C LEU A 36 -12.31 -1.38 5.89
N LEU A 37 -12.47 -2.19 6.93
CA LEU A 37 -11.36 -2.74 7.71
C LEU A 37 -10.47 -3.65 6.88
N VAL A 38 -11.06 -4.56 6.09
CA VAL A 38 -10.29 -5.50 5.24
C VAL A 38 -9.46 -4.73 4.21
N TRP A 39 -10.08 -3.77 3.51
CA TRP A 39 -9.38 -2.94 2.53
C TRP A 39 -8.30 -2.04 3.16
N THR A 40 -8.54 -1.54 4.38
CA THR A 40 -7.52 -0.78 5.13
C THR A 40 -6.30 -1.64 5.43
N ILE A 41 -6.51 -2.87 5.91
CA ILE A 41 -5.42 -3.81 6.22
C ILE A 41 -4.65 -4.17 4.95
N LEU A 42 -5.36 -4.40 3.82
CA LEU A 42 -4.75 -4.64 2.53
C LEU A 42 -3.86 -3.47 2.09
N GLY A 43 -4.42 -2.25 2.06
CA GLY A 43 -3.66 -1.05 1.64
C GLY A 43 -2.46 -0.75 2.54
N ALA A 44 -2.61 -0.94 3.86
CA ALA A 44 -1.51 -0.82 4.81
C ALA A 44 -0.42 -1.87 4.53
N THR A 45 -0.81 -3.12 4.28
CA THR A 45 0.13 -4.20 3.98
C THR A 45 0.91 -3.91 2.70
N GLU A 46 0.23 -3.52 1.62
CA GLU A 46 0.87 -3.15 0.34
C GLU A 46 1.86 -2.00 0.52
N PHE A 47 1.50 -0.98 1.30
CA PHE A 47 2.37 0.16 1.57
C PHE A 47 3.61 -0.22 2.39
N TYR A 48 3.44 -0.99 3.47
CA TYR A 48 4.55 -1.39 4.33
C TYR A 48 5.46 -2.43 3.68
N VAL A 49 4.92 -3.37 2.91
CA VAL A 49 5.71 -4.34 2.13
C VAL A 49 6.52 -3.60 1.05
N GLY A 50 5.94 -2.61 0.38
CA GLY A 50 6.65 -1.78 -0.58
C GLY A 50 7.80 -0.99 0.05
N THR A 51 7.55 -0.45 1.24
CA THR A 51 8.57 0.25 2.03
C THR A 51 9.69 -0.68 2.49
N TRP A 52 9.37 -1.91 2.89
CA TRP A 52 10.36 -2.91 3.28
C TRP A 52 11.24 -3.33 2.09
N LEU A 53 10.65 -3.51 0.91
CA LEU A 53 11.39 -3.82 -0.32
C LEU A 53 12.37 -2.69 -0.70
N LEU A 54 11.94 -1.44 -0.59
CA LEU A 54 12.79 -0.26 -0.81
C LEU A 54 13.88 -0.11 0.26
N GLY A 55 13.56 -0.41 1.53
CA GLY A 55 14.51 -0.34 2.64
C GLY A 55 15.65 -1.35 2.54
N LYS A 56 15.45 -2.45 1.80
CA LYS A 56 16.51 -3.43 1.50
C LYS A 56 17.49 -2.97 0.41
N GLU A 57 17.10 -2.05 -0.47
CA GLU A 57 18.00 -1.47 -1.47
C GLU A 57 18.75 -0.24 -0.97
N GLY A 58 18.20 0.48 0.02
CA GLY A 58 18.89 1.62 0.65
C GLY A 58 20.04 1.27 1.59
N GLN A 59 20.41 -0.01 1.73
CA GLN A 59 21.48 -0.50 2.63
C GLN A 59 22.76 -0.97 1.91
N THR A 60 22.99 -0.56 0.66
CA THR A 60 24.27 -0.76 -0.05
C THR A 60 24.97 0.55 -0.34
#